data_AF-A0A1E1WDD5-F1
#
_entry.id   AF-A0A1E1WDD5-F1
#
_cell.length_a   1.000
_cell.length_b   1.000
_cell.length_c   1.000
_cell.angle_alpha   90.00
_cell.angle_beta   90.00
_cell.angle_gamma   90.00
#
_symmetry.space_group_name_H-M   'P 1'
#
loop_
_entity.id
_entity.type
_entity.pdbx_description
1 polymer ?
#
loop_
_entity_poly.entity_id
_entity_poly.type
_entity_poly.pdbx_seq_one_letter_code
_entity_poly.pdbx_strand_id
1 'polypeptide(L)'
;MGCAQSEIAPQNETPRKGCTDVLWLVIYILFWILMIIVAAISFVYGNPQRLINGYDSFGNTCGVKNNKKFINFPLAGISTEDKSYLFFMDVNNLRQSLKICVKQCPNKKLDSFTEIQKFYRDTGSSLCSYEIHLNNVTRNEKLHNYYGPCPTLPVPDTFPLLNRCFPKSAKDLAEKVFTDFYDLLNSWDTIEQMLSDLYSSWKEMIICVIIAFICSLIMVSILHLLASLVSWIFMILVSIASIVGTALLWYTYHELRTGKKDFAGTAFLAESFKNQQAFLWYSIIATIITVILLLLVFVMRSRVSFLAELFRETA
;
A
#
# COMPACT_ATOMS: atom_id res chain seq x y z
N MET A 1 -45.18 31.37 1.04
CA MET A 1 -44.49 32.52 1.64
C MET A 1 -43.01 32.20 1.62
N GLY A 2 -42.11 32.92 0.95
CA GLY A 2 -42.25 34.01 -0.04
C GLY A 2 -40.88 34.31 -0.65
N CYS A 3 -40.85 34.68 -1.93
CA CYS A 3 -39.79 35.30 -2.77
C CYS A 3 -38.30 35.18 -2.32
N ALA A 4 -37.35 34.57 -3.04
CA ALA A 4 -36.97 34.55 -4.47
C ALA A 4 -36.06 35.71 -4.96
N GLN A 5 -34.80 35.33 -5.26
CA GLN A 5 -33.88 35.75 -6.34
C GLN A 5 -33.20 37.14 -6.48
N SER A 6 -32.05 37.08 -7.18
CA SER A 6 -31.27 38.11 -7.91
C SER A 6 -30.26 38.99 -7.11
N GLU A 7 -29.03 39.29 -7.57
CA GLU A 7 -28.21 38.74 -8.68
C GLU A 7 -26.72 39.22 -8.62
N ILE A 8 -25.75 38.36 -9.02
CA ILE A 8 -24.36 38.59 -9.55
C ILE A 8 -23.33 39.49 -8.80
N ALA A 9 -22.07 39.01 -8.72
CA ALA A 9 -20.87 39.62 -8.10
C ALA A 9 -19.95 40.35 -9.13
N PRO A 10 -18.85 41.07 -8.77
CA PRO A 10 -17.63 40.57 -8.08
C PRO A 10 -17.08 41.59 -7.02
N GLN A 11 -15.88 41.54 -6.40
CA GLN A 11 -14.72 40.62 -6.32
C GLN A 11 -14.52 40.17 -4.84
N ASN A 12 -13.73 39.18 -4.38
CA ASN A 12 -12.46 38.51 -4.78
C ASN A 12 -11.13 39.10 -4.25
N GLU A 13 -10.86 38.96 -2.95
CA GLU A 13 -9.53 38.55 -2.45
C GLU A 13 -9.65 37.47 -1.37
N THR A 14 -9.40 36.22 -1.75
CA THR A 14 -9.18 35.14 -0.78
C THR A 14 -7.81 35.32 -0.15
N PRO A 15 -7.65 35.19 1.19
CA PRO A 15 -6.33 35.22 1.79
C PRO A 15 -5.49 34.10 1.19
N ARG A 16 -4.39 34.46 0.51
CA ARG A 16 -3.49 33.49 -0.13
C ARG A 16 -2.86 32.62 0.96
N LYS A 17 -3.44 31.44 1.17
CA LYS A 17 -2.87 30.37 1.97
C LYS A 17 -1.52 30.00 1.35
N GLY A 18 -0.43 30.48 1.93
CA GLY A 18 0.91 30.02 1.57
C GLY A 18 0.97 28.51 1.81
N CYS A 19 1.41 27.74 0.81
CA CYS A 19 1.48 26.29 0.92
C CYS A 19 2.64 25.89 1.86
N THR A 20 2.37 25.83 3.16
CA THR A 20 3.31 25.38 4.20
C THR A 20 3.48 23.85 4.15
N ASP A 21 3.85 23.30 2.99
CA ASP A 21 4.18 21.87 2.86
C ASP A 21 5.05 21.51 1.64
N VAL A 22 5.59 22.49 0.89
CA VAL A 22 6.32 22.23 -0.37
C VAL A 22 7.52 21.30 -0.19
N LEU A 23 8.26 21.42 0.92
CA LEU A 23 9.42 20.58 1.20
C LEU A 23 9.04 19.10 1.41
N TRP A 24 8.01 18.82 2.20
CA TRP A 24 7.53 17.47 2.44
C TRP A 24 6.87 16.87 1.20
N LEU A 25 6.12 17.68 0.44
CA LEU A 25 5.58 17.26 -0.85
C LEU A 25 6.70 16.81 -1.82
N VAL A 26 7.82 17.53 -1.87
CA VAL A 26 8.99 17.13 -2.67
C VAL A 26 9.60 15.82 -2.18
N ILE A 27 9.79 15.64 -0.87
CA ILE A 27 10.32 14.38 -0.30
C ILE A 27 9.38 13.20 -0.60
N TYR A 28 8.07 13.40 -0.45
CA TYR A 28 7.05 12.39 -0.74
C TYR A 28 7.04 12.00 -2.23
N ILE A 29 7.13 12.98 -3.14
CA ILE A 29 7.24 12.74 -4.58
C ILE A 29 8.52 11.95 -4.91
N LEU A 30 9.67 12.31 -4.32
CA LEU A 30 10.93 11.58 -4.52
C LEU A 30 10.85 10.12 -4.03
N PHE A 31 10.19 9.87 -2.89
CA PHE A 31 9.94 8.52 -2.39
C PHE A 31 9.08 7.70 -3.37
N TRP A 32 8.00 8.27 -3.90
CA TRP A 32 7.18 7.58 -4.91
C TRP A 32 7.92 7.33 -6.22
N ILE A 33 8.76 8.27 -6.67
CA ILE A 33 9.63 8.07 -7.84
C ILE A 33 10.58 6.89 -7.59
N LEU A 34 11.21 6.80 -6.42
CA LEU A 34 12.08 5.67 -6.05
C LEU A 34 11.33 4.33 -6.05
N MET A 35 10.13 4.28 -5.45
CA MET A 35 9.30 3.07 -5.43
C MET A 35 8.87 2.64 -6.84
N ILE A 36 8.53 3.59 -7.71
CA ILE A 36 8.20 3.33 -9.12
C ILE A 36 9.42 2.81 -9.88
N ILE A 37 10.62 3.35 -9.64
CA ILE A 37 11.87 2.85 -10.25
C ILE A 37 12.13 1.40 -9.84
N VAL A 38 12.02 1.06 -8.54
CA VAL A 38 12.22 -0.31 -8.05
C VAL A 38 11.18 -1.28 -8.65
N ALA A 39 9.91 -0.87 -8.73
CA ALA A 39 8.86 -1.66 -9.38
C ALA A 39 9.13 -1.86 -10.89
N ALA A 40 9.56 -0.81 -11.60
CA ALA A 40 9.90 -0.88 -13.02
C ALA A 40 11.09 -1.81 -13.28
N ILE A 41 12.16 -1.73 -12.48
CA ILE A 41 13.30 -2.66 -12.53
C ILE A 41 12.81 -4.10 -12.33
N SER A 42 11.98 -4.33 -11.31
CA SER A 42 11.43 -5.67 -11.02
C SER A 42 10.57 -6.22 -12.16
N PHE A 43 9.85 -5.37 -12.89
CA PHE A 43 9.01 -5.76 -14.02
C PHE A 43 9.81 -5.98 -15.31
N VAL A 44 10.84 -5.16 -15.58
CA VAL A 44 11.68 -5.23 -16.79
C VAL A 44 12.67 -6.39 -16.74
N TYR A 45 13.31 -6.63 -15.59
CA TYR A 45 14.28 -7.72 -15.42
C TYR A 45 13.64 -9.02 -14.93
N GLY A 46 12.43 -8.96 -14.36
CA GLY A 46 11.64 -10.12 -13.97
C GLY A 46 10.93 -10.79 -15.15
N ASN A 47 10.19 -11.87 -14.85
CA ASN A 47 9.26 -12.48 -15.79
C ASN A 47 7.89 -12.65 -15.11
N PRO A 48 6.97 -11.67 -15.24
CA PRO A 48 5.68 -11.71 -14.54
C PRO A 48 4.76 -12.85 -15.00
N GLN A 49 4.97 -13.40 -16.21
CA GLN A 49 4.19 -14.55 -16.70
C GLN A 49 4.42 -15.81 -15.85
N ARG A 50 5.60 -15.96 -15.22
CA ARG A 50 5.87 -17.07 -14.29
C ARG A 50 5.05 -17.01 -13.00
N LEU A 51 4.64 -15.82 -12.56
CA LEU A 51 3.77 -15.67 -11.40
C LEU A 51 2.33 -16.09 -11.74
N ILE A 52 1.83 -15.60 -12.87
CA ILE A 52 0.46 -15.86 -13.34
C ILE A 52 0.30 -17.34 -13.75
N ASN A 53 1.11 -17.84 -14.69
CA ASN A 53 0.95 -19.16 -15.29
C ASN A 53 1.65 -20.29 -14.51
N GLY A 54 2.59 -19.96 -13.63
CA GLY A 54 3.50 -20.93 -13.05
C GLY A 54 4.60 -21.38 -14.02
N TYR A 55 5.55 -22.15 -13.48
CA TYR A 55 6.64 -22.75 -14.23
C TYR A 55 6.90 -24.18 -13.75
N ASP A 56 7.37 -25.03 -14.66
CA ASP A 56 7.69 -26.43 -14.41
C ASP A 56 9.07 -26.62 -13.75
N SER A 57 9.38 -27.84 -13.32
CA SER A 57 10.67 -28.18 -12.70
C SER A 57 11.89 -28.03 -13.62
N PHE A 58 11.68 -27.79 -14.92
CA PHE A 58 12.73 -27.59 -15.92
C PHE A 58 12.90 -26.10 -16.30
N GLY A 59 12.12 -25.21 -15.68
CA GLY A 59 12.18 -23.76 -15.87
C GLY A 59 11.32 -23.22 -17.03
N ASN A 60 10.48 -24.05 -17.66
CA ASN A 60 9.52 -23.59 -18.66
C ASN A 60 8.31 -22.98 -17.97
N THR A 61 7.90 -21.80 -18.42
CA THR A 61 6.62 -21.18 -18.04
C THR A 61 5.49 -21.94 -18.73
N CYS A 62 4.34 -22.16 -18.10
CA CYS A 62 3.21 -22.82 -18.77
C CYS A 62 2.46 -21.85 -19.71
N GLY A 63 1.87 -22.36 -20.79
CA GLY A 63 1.07 -21.58 -21.74
C GLY A 63 1.85 -20.57 -22.61
N VAL A 64 3.15 -20.78 -22.88
CA VAL A 64 3.94 -19.84 -23.70
C VAL A 64 4.67 -20.52 -24.87
N LYS A 65 4.79 -19.79 -25.98
CA LYS A 65 5.44 -20.26 -27.22
C LYS A 65 6.93 -20.54 -27.06
N ASN A 66 7.64 -19.58 -26.48
CA ASN A 66 9.11 -19.54 -26.47
C ASN A 66 9.61 -19.45 -25.02
N ASN A 67 10.07 -20.57 -24.48
CA ASN A 67 10.77 -20.57 -23.20
C ASN A 67 12.28 -20.35 -23.39
N LYS A 68 12.93 -19.76 -22.39
CA LYS A 68 14.39 -19.55 -22.42
C LYS A 68 15.09 -20.91 -22.25
N LYS A 69 15.81 -21.34 -23.28
CA LYS A 69 16.64 -22.54 -23.24
C LYS A 69 17.86 -22.32 -22.33
N PHE A 70 18.16 -23.31 -21.50
CA PHE A 70 19.40 -23.34 -20.70
C PHE A 70 20.40 -24.31 -21.33
N ILE A 71 21.69 -23.95 -21.26
CA ILE A 71 22.78 -24.81 -21.74
C ILE A 71 22.85 -26.04 -20.82
N ASN A 72 23.07 -27.23 -21.40
CA ASN A 72 23.11 -28.54 -20.73
C ASN A 72 21.77 -29.09 -20.19
N PHE A 73 20.63 -28.42 -20.37
CA PHE A 73 19.31 -28.94 -19.97
C PHE A 73 18.39 -29.12 -21.19
N PRO A 74 18.18 -30.36 -21.69
CA PRO A 74 17.43 -30.60 -22.93
C PRO A 74 15.93 -30.28 -22.82
N LEU A 75 15.35 -30.43 -21.63
CA LEU A 75 13.94 -30.15 -21.33
C LEU A 75 13.64 -28.66 -21.07
N ALA A 76 14.67 -27.82 -20.99
CA ALA A 76 14.52 -26.39 -20.86
C ALA A 76 14.38 -25.70 -22.23
N GLY A 77 13.44 -24.76 -22.34
CA GLY A 77 13.20 -24.01 -23.57
C GLY A 77 12.21 -24.66 -24.54
N ILE A 78 11.43 -25.65 -24.11
CA ILE A 78 10.37 -26.24 -24.94
C ILE A 78 9.18 -25.28 -25.09
N SER A 79 8.42 -25.40 -26.18
CA SER A 79 7.11 -24.75 -26.28
C SER A 79 6.10 -25.42 -25.35
N THR A 80 5.33 -24.60 -24.66
CA THR A 80 4.24 -24.99 -23.74
C THR A 80 2.94 -24.27 -24.08
N GLU A 81 2.81 -23.74 -25.31
CA GLU A 81 1.60 -23.04 -25.78
C GLU A 81 0.33 -23.90 -25.64
N ASP A 82 0.46 -25.20 -25.91
CA ASP A 82 -0.62 -26.18 -25.78
C ASP A 82 -0.84 -26.68 -24.33
N LYS A 83 -0.02 -26.23 -23.38
CA LYS A 83 0.09 -26.74 -22.00
C LYS A 83 -0.01 -25.59 -21.00
N SER A 84 -1.23 -25.07 -20.84
CA SER A 84 -1.49 -23.88 -20.02
C SER A 84 -1.53 -24.12 -18.51
N TYR A 85 -1.65 -25.37 -18.04
CA TYR A 85 -1.85 -25.67 -16.61
C TYR A 85 -0.62 -26.32 -15.99
N LEU A 86 -0.20 -25.87 -14.81
CA LEU A 86 0.83 -26.51 -14.00
C LEU A 86 0.23 -27.68 -13.19
N PHE A 87 0.82 -28.87 -13.32
CA PHE A 87 0.45 -30.09 -12.61
C PHE A 87 1.63 -30.57 -11.73
N PHE A 88 1.29 -31.17 -10.59
CA PHE A 88 2.22 -31.73 -9.62
C PHE A 88 2.12 -33.26 -9.65
N MET A 89 3.24 -33.97 -9.76
CA MET A 89 3.27 -35.44 -9.76
C MET A 89 2.73 -36.08 -8.48
N ASP A 90 2.85 -35.38 -7.35
CA ASP A 90 2.28 -35.75 -6.05
C ASP A 90 1.76 -34.51 -5.32
N VAL A 91 0.50 -34.54 -4.91
CA VAL A 91 -0.16 -33.47 -4.12
C VAL A 91 0.07 -33.60 -2.61
N ASN A 92 0.73 -34.67 -2.15
CA ASN A 92 1.14 -34.84 -0.74
C ASN A 92 2.54 -34.24 -0.47
N ASN A 93 3.29 -33.86 -1.51
CA ASN A 93 4.70 -33.48 -1.41
C ASN A 93 5.01 -32.27 -2.31
N LEU A 94 4.28 -31.16 -2.14
CA LEU A 94 4.29 -30.03 -3.09
C LEU A 94 5.66 -29.36 -3.30
N ARG A 95 6.57 -29.50 -2.33
CA ARG A 95 7.96 -29.03 -2.41
C ARG A 95 8.82 -29.89 -3.34
N GLN A 96 8.88 -31.20 -3.06
CA GLN A 96 9.80 -32.14 -3.72
C GLN A 96 9.21 -32.75 -5.00
N SER A 97 7.88 -32.76 -5.14
CA SER A 97 7.21 -33.25 -6.33
C SER A 97 7.71 -32.53 -7.59
N LEU A 98 8.02 -33.32 -8.62
CA LEU A 98 8.23 -32.85 -9.99
C LEU A 98 6.95 -32.15 -10.48
N LYS A 99 7.13 -31.06 -11.23
CA LYS A 99 6.06 -30.18 -11.74
C LYS A 99 6.20 -30.11 -13.25
N ILE A 100 5.10 -30.25 -13.97
CA ILE A 100 5.05 -30.22 -15.44
C ILE A 100 3.89 -29.37 -15.93
N CYS A 101 4.02 -28.80 -17.13
CA CYS A 101 2.92 -28.14 -17.82
C CYS A 101 2.08 -29.17 -18.59
N VAL A 102 0.77 -29.15 -18.39
CA VAL A 102 -0.21 -30.06 -18.99
C VAL A 102 -1.30 -29.28 -19.73
N LYS A 103 -1.89 -29.93 -20.75
CA LYS A 103 -2.96 -29.34 -21.57
C LYS A 103 -4.30 -29.27 -20.84
N GLN A 104 -4.58 -30.29 -20.02
CA GLN A 104 -5.81 -30.40 -19.25
C GLN A 104 -5.53 -31.13 -17.93
N CYS A 105 -6.09 -30.59 -16.84
CA CYS A 105 -6.05 -31.20 -15.52
C CYS A 105 -6.94 -32.46 -15.46
N PRO A 106 -6.54 -33.54 -14.75
CA PRO A 106 -7.36 -34.74 -14.61
C PRO A 106 -8.64 -34.44 -13.84
N ASN A 107 -9.79 -34.52 -14.51
CA ASN A 107 -11.10 -34.13 -13.93
C ASN A 107 -11.80 -35.25 -13.15
N LYS A 108 -11.22 -36.45 -13.15
CA LYS A 108 -11.62 -37.68 -12.46
C LYS A 108 -10.38 -38.30 -11.81
N LYS A 109 -10.58 -39.10 -10.77
CA LYS A 109 -9.53 -39.88 -10.12
C LYS A 109 -9.00 -40.93 -11.11
N LEU A 110 -7.69 -41.14 -11.11
CA LEU A 110 -7.01 -42.14 -11.96
C LEU A 110 -6.26 -43.11 -11.04
N ASP A 111 -6.81 -44.31 -10.88
CA ASP A 111 -6.30 -45.35 -9.98
C ASP A 111 -5.22 -46.22 -10.61
N SER A 112 -5.05 -46.16 -11.95
CA SER A 112 -4.09 -47.02 -12.68
C SER A 112 -3.37 -46.32 -13.83
N PHE A 113 -2.17 -46.81 -14.19
CA PHE A 113 -1.42 -46.34 -15.37
C PHE A 113 -2.22 -46.46 -16.67
N THR A 114 -3.07 -47.49 -16.78
CA THR A 114 -3.98 -47.70 -17.92
C THR A 114 -5.02 -46.58 -18.04
N GLU A 115 -5.47 -46.00 -16.94
CA GLU A 115 -6.36 -44.83 -16.94
C GLU A 115 -5.63 -43.54 -17.30
N ILE A 116 -4.35 -43.39 -16.91
CA ILE A 116 -3.49 -42.28 -17.36
C ILE A 116 -3.27 -42.37 -18.89
N GLN A 117 -2.97 -43.55 -19.42
CA GLN A 117 -2.85 -43.77 -20.87
C GLN A 117 -4.18 -43.48 -21.60
N LYS A 118 -5.32 -43.85 -21.01
CA LYS A 118 -6.63 -43.51 -21.56
C LYS A 118 -6.89 -42.00 -21.53
N PHE A 119 -6.62 -41.33 -20.42
CA PHE A 119 -6.75 -39.87 -20.29
C PHE A 119 -5.91 -39.13 -21.33
N TYR A 120 -4.68 -39.59 -21.60
CA TYR A 120 -3.83 -39.05 -22.66
C TYR A 120 -4.44 -39.24 -24.06
N ARG A 121 -5.05 -40.40 -24.35
CA ARG A 121 -5.74 -40.65 -25.64
C ARG A 121 -7.02 -39.81 -25.80
N ASP A 122 -7.77 -39.64 -24.72
CA ASP A 122 -9.07 -38.94 -24.72
C ASP A 122 -8.90 -37.40 -24.78
N THR A 123 -7.81 -36.85 -24.21
CA THR A 123 -7.60 -35.38 -24.07
C THR A 123 -6.37 -34.82 -24.80
N GLY A 124 -5.40 -35.68 -25.12
CA GLY A 124 -4.05 -35.29 -25.55
C GLY A 124 -3.14 -34.79 -24.42
N SER A 125 -3.60 -34.78 -23.16
CA SER A 125 -2.84 -34.27 -22.01
C SER A 125 -1.95 -35.36 -21.40
N SER A 126 -0.63 -35.20 -21.48
CA SER A 126 0.33 -36.09 -20.81
C SER A 126 0.49 -35.68 -19.36
N LEU A 127 0.28 -36.61 -18.43
CA LEU A 127 0.58 -36.41 -17.00
C LEU A 127 1.99 -36.88 -16.60
N CYS A 128 2.76 -37.48 -17.51
CA CYS A 128 4.16 -37.85 -17.28
C CYS A 128 5.12 -36.81 -17.87
N SER A 129 6.37 -36.84 -17.40
CA SER A 129 7.52 -36.07 -17.91
C SER A 129 7.62 -36.13 -19.43
N TYR A 130 8.08 -35.05 -20.05
CA TYR A 130 8.04 -34.86 -21.51
C TYR A 130 8.87 -35.88 -22.31
N GLU A 131 9.81 -36.59 -21.66
CA GLU A 131 10.60 -37.67 -22.26
C GLU A 131 9.81 -38.99 -22.41
N ILE A 132 8.70 -39.15 -21.69
CA ILE A 132 7.91 -40.38 -21.68
C ILE A 132 6.82 -40.33 -22.76
N HIS A 133 6.98 -41.17 -23.77
CA HIS A 133 5.92 -41.46 -24.73
C HIS A 133 4.98 -42.55 -24.18
N LEU A 134 3.85 -42.14 -23.61
CA LEU A 134 2.89 -43.05 -22.92
C LEU A 134 2.41 -44.24 -23.76
N ASN A 135 2.44 -44.16 -25.10
CA ASN A 135 2.04 -45.27 -25.98
C ASN A 135 3.09 -46.38 -26.08
N ASN A 136 4.37 -46.11 -25.79
CA ASN A 136 5.48 -47.05 -26.01
C ASN A 136 6.02 -47.65 -24.70
N VAL A 137 5.51 -47.24 -23.54
CA VAL A 137 6.01 -47.64 -22.23
C VAL A 137 5.11 -48.70 -21.60
N THR A 138 5.68 -49.87 -21.32
CA THR A 138 5.09 -50.93 -20.50
C THR A 138 5.18 -50.61 -19.01
N ARG A 139 4.24 -51.16 -18.22
CA ARG A 139 4.18 -50.98 -16.77
C ARG A 139 5.50 -51.42 -16.11
N ASN A 140 6.18 -50.49 -15.44
CA ASN A 140 7.31 -50.74 -14.55
C ASN A 140 7.04 -50.07 -13.20
N GLU A 141 7.32 -50.76 -12.09
CA GLU A 141 7.01 -50.24 -10.74
C GLU A 141 7.78 -48.93 -10.42
N LYS A 142 8.99 -48.77 -10.98
CA LYS A 142 9.82 -47.57 -10.84
C LYS A 142 9.32 -46.34 -11.63
N LEU A 143 8.22 -46.45 -12.38
CA LEU A 143 7.70 -45.37 -13.23
C LEU A 143 6.94 -44.31 -12.42
N HIS A 144 6.30 -44.70 -11.32
CA HIS A 144 5.47 -43.86 -10.48
C HIS A 144 6.24 -43.38 -9.25
N ASN A 145 6.56 -42.08 -9.20
CA ASN A 145 7.29 -41.48 -8.09
C ASN A 145 7.00 -39.98 -8.02
N TYR A 146 7.17 -39.35 -6.85
CA TYR A 146 6.97 -37.91 -6.71
C TYR A 146 8.02 -37.10 -7.50
N TYR A 147 9.25 -37.61 -7.65
CA TYR A 147 10.25 -37.08 -8.59
C TYR A 147 9.99 -37.46 -10.07
N GLY A 148 8.90 -38.18 -10.37
CA GLY A 148 8.58 -38.67 -11.71
C GLY A 148 9.32 -39.98 -12.09
N PRO A 149 9.24 -40.41 -13.36
CA PRO A 149 8.75 -39.61 -14.50
C PRO A 149 7.23 -39.59 -14.67
N CYS A 150 6.46 -40.44 -13.99
CA CYS A 150 4.98 -40.39 -13.95
C CYS A 150 4.47 -40.16 -12.52
N PRO A 151 3.24 -39.63 -12.34
CA PRO A 151 2.69 -39.25 -11.03
C PRO A 151 2.46 -40.47 -10.14
N THR A 152 2.42 -40.25 -8.82
CA THR A 152 2.05 -41.30 -7.86
C THR A 152 0.58 -41.71 -8.07
N LEU A 153 0.30 -43.00 -7.90
CA LEU A 153 -1.06 -43.53 -7.96
C LEU A 153 -1.64 -43.65 -6.54
N PRO A 154 -2.94 -43.35 -6.33
CA PRO A 154 -3.88 -42.84 -7.33
C PRO A 154 -3.76 -41.33 -7.53
N VAL A 155 -3.92 -40.87 -8.78
CA VAL A 155 -3.99 -39.42 -9.07
C VAL A 155 -5.38 -38.91 -8.65
N PRO A 156 -5.48 -37.90 -7.77
CA PRO A 156 -6.76 -37.35 -7.34
C PRO A 156 -7.47 -36.61 -8.48
N ASP A 157 -8.79 -36.43 -8.36
CA ASP A 157 -9.52 -35.56 -9.27
C ASP A 157 -9.23 -34.09 -8.96
N THR A 158 -9.00 -33.33 -10.03
CA THR A 158 -8.55 -31.94 -9.96
C THR A 158 -9.44 -31.00 -10.76
N PHE A 159 -9.30 -29.70 -10.53
CA PHE A 159 -9.90 -28.64 -11.32
C PHE A 159 -8.85 -27.54 -11.62
N PRO A 160 -8.97 -26.84 -12.76
CA PRO A 160 -8.08 -25.73 -13.08
C PRO A 160 -8.42 -24.49 -12.24
N LEU A 161 -7.43 -23.93 -11.56
CA LEU A 161 -7.52 -22.65 -10.85
C LEU A 161 -6.19 -21.89 -11.00
N LEU A 162 -6.24 -20.64 -11.47
CA LEU A 162 -5.04 -19.81 -11.69
C LEU A 162 -3.93 -20.55 -12.47
N ASN A 163 -4.28 -21.15 -13.62
CA ASN A 163 -3.36 -21.91 -14.47
C ASN A 163 -2.60 -23.05 -13.75
N ARG A 164 -3.19 -23.61 -12.69
CA ARG A 164 -2.66 -24.74 -11.89
C ARG A 164 -3.77 -25.77 -11.67
N CYS A 165 -3.41 -27.04 -11.55
CA CYS A 165 -4.35 -28.13 -11.25
C CYS A 165 -4.43 -28.34 -9.72
N PHE A 166 -5.58 -28.03 -9.12
CA PHE A 166 -5.83 -28.22 -7.68
C PHE A 166 -6.73 -29.43 -7.41
N PRO A 167 -6.47 -30.24 -6.36
CA PRO A 167 -7.34 -31.36 -5.99
C PRO A 167 -8.72 -30.85 -5.52
N LYS A 168 -9.78 -31.60 -5.87
CA LYS A 168 -11.18 -31.23 -5.57
C LYS A 168 -11.61 -31.52 -4.14
N SER A 169 -10.91 -32.36 -3.38
CA SER A 169 -11.26 -32.69 -2.01
C SER A 169 -10.98 -31.51 -1.07
N ALA A 170 -11.98 -30.65 -0.89
CA ALA A 170 -11.86 -29.40 -0.13
C ALA A 170 -11.47 -29.58 1.35
N LYS A 171 -11.72 -30.76 1.95
CA LYS A 171 -11.20 -31.12 3.29
C LYS A 171 -9.70 -31.39 3.25
N ASP A 172 -9.27 -32.34 2.44
CA ASP A 172 -7.86 -32.69 2.31
C ASP A 172 -7.01 -31.53 1.77
N LEU A 173 -7.57 -30.63 0.96
CA LEU A 173 -6.85 -29.43 0.48
C LEU A 173 -6.58 -28.45 1.63
N ALA A 174 -7.55 -28.22 2.52
CA ALA A 174 -7.34 -27.38 3.69
C ALA A 174 -6.35 -28.05 4.65
N GLU A 175 -6.60 -29.31 5.03
CA GLU A 175 -5.71 -30.05 5.94
C GLU A 175 -4.30 -30.18 5.36
N LYS A 176 -4.12 -30.54 4.08
CA LYS A 176 -2.78 -30.62 3.46
C LYS A 176 -2.10 -29.28 3.30
N VAL A 177 -2.78 -28.19 3.00
CA VAL A 177 -2.09 -26.89 2.98
C VAL A 177 -1.60 -26.56 4.39
N PHE A 178 -2.38 -26.86 5.44
CA PHE A 178 -1.90 -26.68 6.81
C PHE A 178 -0.82 -27.69 7.23
N THR A 179 -0.88 -28.96 6.83
CA THR A 179 0.15 -29.95 7.19
C THR A 179 1.41 -29.85 6.33
N ASP A 180 1.35 -29.53 5.04
CA ASP A 180 2.54 -29.20 4.23
C ASP A 180 3.20 -27.94 4.79
N PHE A 181 2.43 -26.92 5.22
CA PHE A 181 3.02 -25.76 5.93
C PHE A 181 3.58 -26.14 7.30
N TYR A 182 2.95 -27.08 8.02
CA TYR A 182 3.44 -27.56 9.31
C TYR A 182 4.74 -28.36 9.15
N ASP A 183 4.80 -29.31 8.21
CA ASP A 183 6.00 -30.09 7.88
C ASP A 183 7.07 -29.21 7.21
N LEU A 184 6.71 -28.13 6.52
CA LEU A 184 7.63 -27.09 6.07
C LEU A 184 8.26 -26.32 7.23
N LEU A 185 7.49 -26.07 8.29
CA LEU A 185 7.92 -25.47 9.56
C LEU A 185 8.54 -26.49 10.54
N ASN A 186 8.55 -27.78 10.20
CA ASN A 186 9.09 -28.88 11.02
C ASN A 186 10.26 -29.61 10.33
N SER A 187 10.45 -29.40 9.01
CA SER A 187 11.62 -29.86 8.26
C SER A 187 12.83 -29.01 8.65
N TRP A 188 13.60 -29.52 9.61
CA TRP A 188 14.77 -28.87 10.19
C TRP A 188 15.74 -28.35 9.12
N ASP A 189 15.94 -29.05 8.00
CA ASP A 189 16.79 -28.57 6.89
C ASP A 189 16.37 -27.20 6.33
N THR A 190 15.06 -26.93 6.14
CA THR A 190 14.63 -25.62 5.62
C THR A 190 14.45 -24.58 6.69
N ILE A 191 14.20 -24.98 7.94
CA ILE A 191 14.30 -24.07 9.08
C ILE A 191 15.76 -23.63 9.23
N GLU A 192 16.72 -24.56 9.18
CA GLU A 192 18.15 -24.29 9.25
C GLU A 192 18.62 -23.45 8.07
N GLN A 193 18.14 -23.70 6.84
CA GLN A 193 18.47 -22.85 5.70
C GLN A 193 17.88 -21.45 5.82
N MET A 194 16.62 -21.30 6.24
CA MET A 194 15.99 -19.98 6.46
C MET A 194 16.61 -19.24 7.66
N LEU A 195 16.97 -19.95 8.73
CA LEU A 195 17.71 -19.41 9.87
C LEU A 195 19.16 -19.10 9.52
N SER A 196 19.78 -19.81 8.59
CA SER A 196 21.14 -19.53 8.08
C SER A 196 21.15 -18.27 7.22
N ASP A 197 20.18 -18.11 6.32
CA ASP A 197 19.98 -16.87 5.55
C ASP A 197 19.68 -15.69 6.48
N LEU A 198 18.87 -15.91 7.52
CA LEU A 198 18.56 -14.92 8.57
C LEU A 198 19.77 -14.63 9.47
N TYR A 199 20.58 -15.62 9.83
CA TYR A 199 21.80 -15.49 10.67
C TYR A 199 23.03 -15.01 9.88
N SER A 200 22.97 -15.07 8.55
CA SER A 200 23.86 -14.33 7.67
C SER A 200 23.45 -12.85 7.64
N SER A 201 22.14 -12.58 7.52
CA SER A 201 21.59 -11.24 7.25
C SER A 201 21.12 -10.45 8.48
N TRP A 202 21.15 -11.01 9.70
CA TRP A 202 20.55 -10.40 10.89
C TRP A 202 21.14 -9.03 11.24
N LYS A 203 22.42 -8.81 10.95
CA LYS A 203 23.08 -7.52 11.16
C LYS A 203 22.46 -6.44 10.28
N GLU A 204 22.27 -6.74 8.99
CA GLU A 204 21.60 -5.83 8.05
C GLU A 204 20.14 -5.58 8.44
N MET A 205 19.43 -6.62 8.89
CA MET A 205 18.06 -6.50 9.38
C MET A 205 17.99 -5.59 10.63
N ILE A 206 18.89 -5.76 11.60
CA ILE A 206 18.97 -4.89 12.79
C ILE A 206 19.34 -3.46 12.41
N ILE A 207 20.29 -3.27 11.48
CA ILE A 207 20.67 -1.94 10.98
C ILE A 207 19.45 -1.24 10.35
N CYS A 208 18.68 -1.93 9.49
CA CYS A 208 17.46 -1.41 8.89
C CYS A 208 16.39 -1.06 9.95
N VAL A 209 16.20 -1.90 10.97
CA VAL A 209 15.25 -1.64 12.07
C VAL A 209 15.68 -0.42 12.91
N ILE A 210 16.96 -0.30 13.25
CA ILE A 210 17.51 0.85 13.98
C ILE A 210 17.36 2.14 13.17
N ILE A 211 17.68 2.11 11.87
CA ILE A 211 17.51 3.26 10.97
C ILE A 211 16.03 3.66 10.89
N ALA A 212 15.12 2.70 10.70
CA ALA A 212 13.68 2.97 10.66
C ALA A 212 13.14 3.58 11.96
N PHE A 213 13.63 3.10 13.11
CA PHE A 213 13.30 3.65 14.44
C PHE A 213 13.83 5.07 14.65
N ILE A 214 15.08 5.33 14.25
CA ILE A 214 15.66 6.69 14.30
C ILE A 214 14.88 7.64 13.36
N CYS A 215 14.57 7.21 12.15
CA CYS A 215 13.77 7.99 11.21
C CYS A 215 12.35 8.28 11.74
N SER A 216 11.69 7.34 12.42
CA SER A 216 10.36 7.58 12.98
C SER A 216 10.40 8.58 14.14
N LEU A 217 11.39 8.49 15.04
CA LEU A 217 11.62 9.47 16.10
C LEU A 217 11.91 10.87 15.55
N ILE A 218 12.73 10.98 14.49
CA ILE A 218 13.02 12.25 13.82
C ILE A 218 11.74 12.84 13.21
N MET A 219 10.92 12.04 12.52
CA MET A 219 9.66 12.49 11.93
C MET A 219 8.68 13.01 13.00
N VAL A 220 8.49 12.26 14.10
CA VAL A 220 7.64 12.68 15.22
C VAL A 220 8.15 13.97 15.86
N SER A 221 9.47 14.10 16.04
CA SER A 221 10.10 15.31 16.59
C SER A 221 9.90 16.55 15.71
N ILE A 222 10.08 16.42 14.39
CA ILE A 222 9.91 17.56 13.47
C ILE A 222 8.43 18.00 13.41
N LEU A 223 7.48 17.05 13.39
CA LEU A 223 6.05 17.37 13.42
C LEU A 223 5.67 18.16 14.69
N HIS A 224 6.21 17.78 15.86
CA HIS A 224 5.99 18.52 17.11
C HIS A 224 6.64 19.92 17.09
N LEU A 225 7.87 20.05 16.59
CA LEU A 225 8.56 21.34 16.49
C LEU A 225 7.79 22.31 15.59
N LEU A 226 7.32 21.83 14.43
CA LEU A 226 6.49 22.63 13.51
C LEU A 226 5.15 23.01 14.14
N ALA A 227 4.44 22.09 14.81
CA ALA A 227 3.18 22.39 15.48
C ALA A 227 3.34 23.45 16.60
N SER A 228 4.40 23.35 17.40
CA SER A 228 4.71 24.32 18.47
C SER A 228 5.03 25.72 17.91
N LEU A 229 5.87 25.78 16.87
CA LEU A 229 6.24 27.02 16.19
C LEU A 229 5.02 27.70 15.52
N VAL A 230 4.19 26.94 14.81
CA VAL A 230 2.97 27.44 14.15
C VAL A 230 1.97 27.97 15.19
N SER A 231 1.81 27.28 16.32
CA SER A 231 0.95 27.74 17.42
C SER A 231 1.40 29.10 17.97
N TRP A 232 2.70 29.28 18.22
CA TRP A 232 3.26 30.55 18.70
C TRP A 232 3.07 31.71 17.72
N ILE A 233 3.32 31.49 16.43
CA ILE A 233 3.08 32.51 15.39
C ILE A 233 1.58 32.91 15.36
N PHE A 234 0.68 31.94 15.41
CA PHE A 234 -0.76 32.19 15.39
C PHE A 234 -1.24 32.96 16.63
N MET A 235 -0.79 32.60 17.84
CA MET A 235 -1.12 33.31 19.07
C MET A 235 -0.68 34.79 19.04
N ILE A 236 0.53 35.07 18.54
CA ILE A 236 1.04 36.44 18.40
C ILE A 236 0.21 37.22 17.38
N LEU A 237 -0.03 36.63 16.19
CA LEU A 237 -0.76 37.28 15.10
C LEU A 237 -2.19 37.66 15.50
N VAL A 238 -2.93 36.74 16.11
CA VAL A 238 -4.31 36.99 16.59
C VAL A 238 -4.34 38.07 17.66
N SER A 239 -3.37 38.07 18.58
CA SER A 239 -3.27 39.09 19.64
C SER A 239 -3.05 40.49 19.04
N ILE A 240 -2.11 40.63 18.10
CA ILE A 240 -1.83 41.91 17.42
C ILE A 240 -3.06 42.38 16.63
N ALA A 241 -3.68 41.50 15.83
CA ALA A 241 -4.84 41.85 15.02
C ALA A 241 -6.04 42.32 15.88
N SER A 242 -6.30 41.65 17.01
CA SER A 242 -7.39 42.02 17.94
C SER A 242 -7.16 43.37 18.61
N ILE A 243 -5.92 43.67 19.03
CA ILE A 243 -5.53 44.95 19.62
C ILE A 243 -5.63 46.07 18.58
N VAL A 244 -5.09 45.86 17.38
CA VAL A 244 -5.11 46.87 16.30
C VAL A 244 -6.54 47.16 15.84
N GLY A 245 -7.36 46.13 15.62
CA GLY A 245 -8.77 46.31 15.22
C GLY A 245 -9.57 47.12 16.25
N THR A 246 -9.40 46.81 17.55
CA THR A 246 -10.06 47.55 18.63
C THR A 246 -9.52 48.98 18.77
N ALA A 247 -8.21 49.19 18.61
CA ALA A 247 -7.62 50.53 18.62
C ALA A 247 -8.11 51.40 17.45
N LEU A 248 -8.27 50.81 16.25
CA LEU A 248 -8.83 51.51 15.08
C LEU A 248 -10.30 51.89 15.27
N LEU A 249 -11.12 51.02 15.89
CA LEU A 249 -12.52 51.34 16.23
C LEU A 249 -12.61 52.51 17.24
N TRP A 250 -11.75 52.52 18.26
CA TRP A 250 -11.67 53.65 19.20
C TRP A 250 -11.16 54.95 18.56
N TYR A 251 -10.18 54.85 17.65
CA TYR A 251 -9.67 56.00 16.91
C TYR A 251 -10.75 56.61 16.00
N THR A 252 -11.46 55.79 15.22
CA THR A 252 -12.56 56.27 14.37
C THR A 252 -13.71 56.83 15.19
N TYR A 253 -14.11 56.19 16.29
CA TYR A 253 -15.09 56.77 17.21
C TYR A 253 -14.67 58.15 17.76
N HIS A 254 -13.40 58.31 18.14
CA HIS A 254 -12.88 59.60 18.61
C HIS A 254 -12.88 60.67 17.50
N GLU A 255 -12.56 60.28 16.26
CA GLU A 255 -12.55 61.18 15.10
C GLU A 255 -13.97 61.61 14.68
N LEU A 256 -14.94 60.69 14.69
CA LEU A 256 -16.37 61.00 14.55
C LEU A 256 -16.84 61.95 15.66
N ARG A 257 -16.49 61.68 16.92
CA ARG A 257 -16.86 62.52 18.08
C ARG A 257 -16.26 63.92 18.04
N THR A 258 -15.10 64.10 17.39
CA THR A 258 -14.43 65.41 17.26
C THR A 258 -14.75 66.14 15.96
N GLY A 259 -15.67 65.62 15.13
CA GLY A 259 -16.20 66.30 13.95
C GLY A 259 -15.17 66.51 12.83
N LYS A 260 -14.09 65.73 12.79
CA LYS A 260 -12.95 65.96 11.87
C LYS A 260 -13.01 65.24 10.52
N LYS A 261 -13.98 64.33 10.31
CA LYS A 261 -14.19 63.63 9.03
C LYS A 261 -15.67 63.48 8.69
N ASP A 262 -16.05 64.02 7.53
CA ASP A 262 -17.26 63.61 6.81
C ASP A 262 -16.95 62.39 5.93
N PHE A 263 -17.70 61.29 6.12
CA PHE A 263 -17.54 60.03 5.37
C PHE A 263 -18.19 60.07 3.98
N ALA A 264 -18.09 61.20 3.27
CA ALA A 264 -18.73 61.43 1.97
C ALA A 264 -18.13 60.61 0.81
N GLY A 265 -16.92 60.06 0.97
CA GLY A 265 -16.18 59.37 -0.10
C GLY A 265 -16.48 57.88 -0.30
N THR A 266 -17.18 57.22 0.62
CA THR A 266 -17.41 55.75 0.59
C THR A 266 -18.90 55.43 0.58
N ALA A 267 -19.58 55.82 -0.51
CA ALA A 267 -21.04 55.79 -0.64
C ALA A 267 -21.71 54.44 -0.31
N PHE A 268 -21.06 53.31 -0.57
CA PHE A 268 -21.62 51.97 -0.34
C PHE A 268 -21.65 51.54 1.15
N LEU A 269 -20.94 52.25 2.03
CA LEU A 269 -20.89 51.96 3.48
C LEU A 269 -21.36 53.13 4.35
N ALA A 270 -21.40 54.35 3.80
CA ALA A 270 -21.70 55.57 4.55
C ALA A 270 -23.10 55.60 5.20
N GLU A 271 -24.08 54.88 4.66
CA GLU A 271 -25.47 54.91 5.14
C GLU A 271 -25.63 54.20 6.50
N SER A 272 -24.97 53.04 6.69
CA SER A 272 -24.96 52.31 7.96
C SER A 272 -24.04 52.93 9.03
N PHE A 273 -23.03 53.71 8.62
CA PHE A 273 -21.99 54.24 9.51
C PHE A 273 -22.24 55.66 10.02
N LYS A 274 -23.39 56.27 9.70
CA LYS A 274 -23.71 57.65 10.12
C LYS A 274 -24.10 57.79 11.61
N ASN A 275 -24.29 56.67 12.33
CA ASN A 275 -24.70 56.69 13.74
C ASN A 275 -23.50 56.66 14.69
N GLN A 276 -23.16 57.80 15.28
CA GLN A 276 -22.13 57.95 16.32
C GLN A 276 -22.35 56.98 17.50
N GLN A 277 -23.59 56.68 17.87
CA GLN A 277 -23.90 55.74 18.95
C GLN A 277 -23.57 54.30 18.57
N ALA A 278 -23.71 53.92 17.29
CA ALA A 278 -23.37 52.58 16.82
C ALA A 278 -21.86 52.31 16.93
N PHE A 279 -20.99 53.27 16.57
CA PHE A 279 -19.55 53.13 16.75
C PHE A 279 -19.12 53.02 18.22
N LEU A 280 -19.82 53.69 19.14
CA LEU A 280 -19.59 53.52 20.58
C LEU A 280 -19.96 52.09 21.03
N TRP A 281 -21.14 51.58 20.63
CA TRP A 281 -21.53 50.21 20.94
C TRP A 281 -20.58 49.17 20.34
N TYR A 282 -20.19 49.31 19.07
CA TYR A 282 -19.22 48.40 18.44
C TYR A 282 -17.84 48.46 19.10
N SER A 283 -17.37 49.64 19.51
CA SER A 283 -16.08 49.76 20.21
C SER A 283 -16.08 49.11 21.60
N ILE A 284 -17.19 49.22 22.34
CA ILE A 284 -17.37 48.56 23.65
C ILE A 284 -17.48 47.03 23.48
N ILE A 285 -18.26 46.56 22.50
CA ILE A 285 -18.38 45.12 22.24
C ILE A 285 -17.04 44.53 21.78
N ALA A 286 -16.30 45.25 20.92
CA ALA A 286 -14.98 44.85 20.46
C ALA A 286 -13.92 44.80 21.58
N THR A 287 -13.95 45.72 22.56
CA THR A 287 -13.04 45.64 23.72
C THR A 287 -13.35 44.42 24.58
N ILE A 288 -14.62 44.12 24.85
CA ILE A 288 -15.01 42.94 25.64
C ILE A 288 -14.54 41.66 24.93
N ILE A 289 -14.79 41.53 23.63
CA ILE A 289 -14.35 40.38 22.83
C ILE A 289 -12.81 40.28 22.81
N THR A 290 -12.10 41.39 22.60
CA THR A 290 -10.62 41.41 22.62
C THR A 290 -10.06 41.00 23.98
N VAL A 291 -10.64 41.46 25.09
CA VAL A 291 -10.21 41.05 26.44
C VAL A 291 -10.44 39.54 26.65
N ILE A 292 -11.60 39.01 26.26
CA ILE A 292 -11.89 37.57 26.35
C ILE A 292 -10.90 36.76 25.49
N LEU A 293 -10.66 37.16 24.24
CA LEU A 293 -9.72 36.49 23.34
C LEU A 293 -8.28 36.54 23.87
N LEU A 294 -7.81 37.68 24.38
CA LEU A 294 -6.48 37.80 24.97
C LEU A 294 -6.33 36.97 26.26
N LEU A 295 -7.38 36.88 27.09
CA LEU A 295 -7.38 35.98 28.26
C LEU A 295 -7.33 34.50 27.84
N LEU A 296 -8.09 34.10 26.82
CA LEU A 296 -8.02 32.74 26.28
C LEU A 296 -6.64 32.42 25.70
N VAL A 297 -6.04 33.33 24.90
CA VAL A 297 -4.67 33.17 24.38
C VAL A 297 -3.63 33.12 25.51
N PHE A 298 -3.77 33.93 26.56
CA PHE A 298 -2.90 33.92 27.72
C PHE A 298 -2.96 32.59 28.50
N VAL A 299 -4.17 32.06 28.71
CA VAL A 299 -4.38 30.74 29.33
C VAL A 299 -3.88 29.60 28.42
N MET A 300 -4.07 29.71 27.09
CA MET A 300 -3.55 28.72 26.15
C MET A 300 -2.01 28.74 26.07
N ARG A 301 -1.37 29.90 26.21
CA ARG A 301 0.10 30.01 26.21
C ARG A 301 0.76 29.14 27.28
N SER A 302 0.23 29.12 28.51
CA SER A 302 0.76 28.27 29.59
C SER A 302 0.47 26.78 29.36
N ARG A 303 -0.63 26.45 28.67
CA ARG A 303 -0.93 25.07 28.24
C ARG A 303 -0.01 24.61 27.11
N VAL A 304 0.33 25.47 26.15
CA VAL A 304 1.25 25.14 25.04
C VAL A 304 2.67 24.92 25.56
N SER A 305 3.17 25.74 26.52
CA SER A 305 4.47 25.48 27.15
C SER A 305 4.45 24.20 28.00
N PHE A 306 3.40 23.97 28.80
CA PHE A 306 3.26 22.76 29.60
C PHE A 306 3.18 21.49 28.73
N LEU A 307 2.43 21.51 27.62
CA LEU A 307 2.39 20.39 26.68
C LEU A 307 3.74 20.17 26.01
N ALA A 308 4.46 21.22 25.62
CA ALA A 308 5.80 21.10 25.05
C ALA A 308 6.81 20.52 26.05
N GLU A 309 6.69 20.83 27.34
CA GLU A 309 7.53 20.25 28.40
C GLU A 309 7.13 18.81 28.74
N LEU A 310 5.82 18.50 28.80
CA LEU A 310 5.33 17.14 28.97
C LEU A 310 5.83 16.23 27.85
N PHE A 311 5.78 16.68 26.59
CA PHE A 311 6.32 15.93 25.46
C PHE A 311 7.85 15.81 25.47
N ARG A 312 8.57 16.77 26.07
CA ARG A 312 10.03 16.68 26.31
C ARG A 312 10.38 15.66 27.39
N GLU A 313 9.48 15.36 28.32
CA GLU A 313 9.69 14.35 29.37
C GLU A 313 9.17 12.95 28.98
N THR A 314 8.33 12.83 27.94
CA THR A 314 7.84 11.53 27.42
C THR A 314 8.64 10.98 26.23
N ALA A 315 9.72 11.64 25.83
CA ALA A 315 10.58 11.26 24.70
C ALA A 315 11.98 10.86 25.17
#